data_AF-A0A453HZ16-F1
#
_entry.id   AF-A0A453HZ16-F1
#
_cell.length_a   1.000
_cell.length_b   1.000
_cell.length_c   1.000
_cell.angle_alpha   90.00
_cell.angle_beta   90.00
_cell.angle_gamma   90.00
#
_symmetry.space_group_name_H-M   'P 1'
#
loop_
_entity.id
_entity.type
_entity.pdbx_description
1 polymer ?
#
loop_
_entity_poly.entity_id
_entity_poly.type
_entity_poly.pdbx_seq_one_letter_code
_entity_poly.pdbx_strand_id
1 'polypeptide(L)'
;GEPREWKKWSVTDSLILAWMLNSLIPAIAMSVEALPTASVVWSMLSTWYSGKGNPMLMSQTEDKIHAVRQGDKSVLVYVNELQHLWADLDQCDPLEIPHAESMEI
;
A
#
# COMPACT_ATOMS: atom_id res chain seq x y z
N GLY A 1 -3.62 -27.75 -27.24
CA GLY A 1 -2.52 -27.79 -26.26
C GLY A 1 -2.12 -26.36 -25.96
N GLU A 2 -1.98 -26.01 -24.67
CA GLU A 2 -1.62 -24.63 -24.28
C GLU A 2 -0.28 -24.18 -24.89
N PRO A 3 -0.16 -22.90 -25.28
CA PRO A 3 1.10 -22.33 -25.78
C PRO A 3 2.23 -22.49 -24.74
N ARG A 4 3.46 -22.77 -25.20
CA ARG A 4 4.63 -22.91 -24.30
C ARG A 4 4.87 -21.66 -23.45
N GLU A 5 4.59 -20.49 -24.02
CA GLU A 5 4.69 -19.20 -23.35
C GLU A 5 3.75 -19.09 -22.15
N TRP A 6 2.52 -19.61 -22.28
CA TRP A 6 1.55 -19.60 -21.19
C TRP A 6 1.99 -20.49 -20.02
N LYS A 7 2.54 -21.66 -20.31
CA LYS A 7 3.12 -22.54 -19.26
C LYS A 7 4.27 -21.86 -18.52
N LYS A 8 5.15 -21.17 -19.25
CA LYS A 8 6.27 -20.42 -18.65
C LYS A 8 5.77 -19.28 -17.76
N TRP A 9 4.74 -18.55 -18.21
CA TRP A 9 4.11 -17.49 -17.43
C TRP A 9 3.48 -18.03 -16.14
N SER A 10 2.70 -19.12 -16.23
CA SER A 10 2.07 -19.75 -15.07
C SER A 10 3.08 -20.22 -14.01
N VAL A 11 4.19 -20.84 -14.42
CA VAL A 11 5.27 -21.22 -13.50
C VAL A 11 5.90 -19.99 -12.84
N THR A 12 6.10 -18.92 -13.60
CA THR A 12 6.67 -17.68 -13.07
C THR A 12 5.74 -17.02 -12.06
N ASP A 13 4.43 -16.96 -12.35
CA ASP A 13 3.42 -16.41 -11.44
C ASP A 13 3.37 -17.21 -10.12
N SER A 14 3.39 -18.54 -10.19
CA SER A 14 3.45 -19.40 -9.00
C SER A 14 4.72 -19.19 -8.17
N LEU A 15 5.86 -18.95 -8.82
CA LEU A 15 7.12 -18.66 -8.12
C LEU A 15 7.06 -17.32 -7.38
N ILE A 16 6.55 -16.28 -8.04
CA ILE A 16 6.38 -14.96 -7.43
C ILE A 16 5.40 -15.06 -6.25
N LEU A 17 4.28 -15.77 -6.43
CA LEU A 17 3.31 -16.01 -5.37
C LEU A 17 3.95 -16.69 -4.15
N ALA A 18 4.75 -17.74 -4.37
CA ALA A 18 5.47 -18.41 -3.30
C ALA A 18 6.43 -17.46 -2.58
N TRP A 19 7.20 -16.64 -3.30
CA TRP A 19 8.09 -15.65 -2.69
C TRP A 19 7.35 -14.60 -1.87
N MET A 20 6.21 -14.13 -2.36
CA MET A 20 5.36 -13.19 -1.62
C MET A 20 4.88 -13.82 -0.32
N LEU A 21 4.28 -15.01 -0.36
CA LEU A 21 3.78 -15.70 0.84
C LEU A 21 4.88 -15.97 1.86
N ASN A 22 6.09 -16.34 1.41
CA ASN A 22 7.23 -16.57 2.30
C ASN A 22 7.81 -15.28 2.90
N SER A 23 7.55 -14.12 2.28
CA SER A 23 8.03 -12.83 2.77
C SER A 23 7.05 -12.15 3.73
N LEU A 24 5.81 -12.64 3.80
CA LEU A 24 4.77 -12.11 4.68
C LEU A 24 4.87 -12.70 6.08
N ILE A 25 4.39 -11.92 7.06
CA ILE A 25 4.14 -12.43 8.40
C ILE A 25 3.06 -13.53 8.29
N PRO A 26 3.17 -14.67 9.01
CA PRO A 26 2.27 -15.82 8.82
C PRO A 26 0.77 -15.50 8.88
N ALA A 27 0.37 -14.56 9.76
CA ALA A 27 -1.01 -14.13 9.88
C ALA A 27 -1.55 -13.43 8.61
N ILE A 28 -0.70 -12.64 7.95
CA ILE A 28 -1.06 -11.95 6.70
C ILE A 28 -1.03 -12.95 5.54
N ALA A 29 -0.03 -13.83 5.49
CA ALA A 29 0.08 -14.88 4.48
C ALA A 29 -1.19 -15.77 4.43
N MET A 30 -1.68 -16.20 5.60
CA MET A 30 -2.88 -17.02 5.73
C MET A 30 -4.15 -16.32 5.20
N SER A 31 -4.17 -14.99 5.21
CA SER A 31 -5.32 -14.21 4.71
C SER A 31 -5.37 -14.14 3.18
N VAL A 32 -4.24 -14.41 2.49
CA VAL A 32 -4.10 -14.29 1.03
C VAL A 32 -3.67 -15.60 0.36
N GLU A 33 -3.42 -16.68 1.11
CA GLU A 33 -2.93 -17.96 0.59
C GLU A 33 -3.89 -18.66 -0.37
N ALA A 34 -5.19 -18.39 -0.24
CA ALA A 34 -6.22 -18.96 -1.11
C ALA A 34 -6.33 -18.25 -2.48
N LEU A 35 -5.58 -17.18 -2.70
CA LEU A 35 -5.64 -16.39 -3.93
C LEU A 35 -4.81 -17.03 -5.05
N PRO A 36 -5.33 -17.07 -6.28
CA PRO A 36 -4.80 -17.94 -7.33
C PRO A 36 -3.57 -17.40 -8.05
N THR A 37 -3.30 -16.08 -7.98
CA THR A 37 -2.20 -15.45 -8.73
C THR A 37 -1.47 -14.41 -7.88
N ALA A 38 -0.19 -14.19 -8.21
CA ALA A 38 0.62 -13.17 -7.56
C ALA A 38 0.02 -11.76 -7.70
N SER A 39 -0.59 -11.48 -8.85
CA SER A 39 -1.23 -10.18 -9.12
C SER A 39 -2.42 -9.90 -8.19
N VAL A 40 -3.24 -10.91 -7.89
CA VAL A 40 -4.41 -10.76 -7.01
C VAL A 40 -3.96 -10.58 -5.56
N VAL A 41 -2.95 -11.34 -5.12
CA VAL A 41 -2.33 -11.15 -3.80
C VAL A 41 -1.78 -9.73 -3.65
N TRP A 42 -0.99 -9.25 -4.62
CA TRP A 42 -0.43 -7.90 -4.59
C TRP A 42 -1.52 -6.82 -4.52
N SER A 43 -2.58 -6.96 -5.32
CA SER A 43 -3.70 -6.02 -5.33
C SER A 43 -4.41 -5.95 -3.97
N MET A 44 -4.72 -7.11 -3.35
CA MET A 44 -5.35 -7.12 -2.03
C MET A 44 -4.45 -6.52 -0.95
N LEU A 45 -3.16 -6.87 -0.93
CA LEU A 45 -2.21 -6.30 0.03
C LEU A 45 -2.07 -4.79 -0.16
N SER A 46 -2.04 -4.32 -1.41
CA SER A 46 -2.05 -2.89 -1.72
C SER A 46 -3.32 -2.22 -1.17
N THR A 47 -4.50 -2.82 -1.36
CA THR A 47 -5.74 -2.25 -0.82
C THR A 47 -5.74 -2.16 0.70
N TRP A 48 -5.23 -3.18 1.41
CA TRP A 48 -5.23 -3.19 2.87
C TRP A 48 -4.14 -2.31 3.48
N TYR A 49 -2.96 -2.24 2.86
CA TYR A 49 -1.76 -1.69 3.49
C TYR A 49 -1.12 -0.52 2.75
N SER A 50 -1.62 -0.11 1.58
CA SER A 50 -1.06 1.08 0.88
C SER A 50 -1.30 2.39 1.61
N GLY A 51 -2.24 2.43 2.56
CA GLY A 51 -2.63 3.66 3.25
C GLY A 51 -3.43 4.66 2.39
N LYS A 52 -3.60 4.39 1.09
CA LYS A 52 -4.43 5.18 0.18
C LYS A 52 -5.88 5.22 0.68
N GLY A 53 -6.45 6.42 0.77
CA GLY A 53 -7.82 6.60 1.25
C GLY A 53 -8.03 6.25 2.73
N ASN A 54 -6.98 6.15 3.55
CA ASN A 54 -7.13 5.93 4.98
C ASN A 54 -7.10 7.28 5.73
N PRO A 55 -8.27 7.87 6.08
CA PRO A 55 -8.32 9.19 6.71
C PRO A 55 -7.66 9.22 8.09
N MET A 56 -7.60 8.09 8.79
CA MET A 56 -6.90 8.00 10.08
C MET A 56 -5.38 8.01 9.93
N LEU A 57 -4.83 7.41 8.85
CA LEU A 57 -3.41 7.50 8.55
C LEU A 57 -3.03 8.91 8.07
N MET A 58 -3.89 9.54 7.25
CA MET A 58 -3.72 10.93 6.82
C MET A 58 -3.64 11.88 8.02
N SER A 59 -4.63 11.85 8.92
CA SER A 59 -4.66 12.70 10.12
C SER A 59 -3.45 12.46 11.03
N GLN A 60 -3.01 11.21 11.22
CA GLN A 60 -1.80 10.92 11.99
C GLN A 60 -0.53 11.50 11.35
N THR A 61 -0.43 11.49 10.02
CA THR A 61 0.71 12.07 9.30
C THR A 61 0.68 13.60 9.39
N GLU A 62 -0.50 14.23 9.27
CA GLU A 62 -0.67 15.67 9.49
C GLU A 62 -0.26 16.08 10.92
N ASP A 63 -0.69 15.32 11.93
CA ASP A 63 -0.30 15.55 13.33
C ASP A 63 1.22 15.49 13.52
N LYS A 64 1.89 14.51 12.87
CA LYS A 64 3.36 14.41 12.90
C LYS A 64 4.01 15.63 12.26
N ILE A 65 3.52 16.09 11.10
CA ILE A 65 4.02 17.30 10.43
C ILE A 65 3.87 18.52 11.36
N HIS A 66 2.72 18.66 12.01
CA HIS A 66 2.47 19.75 12.96
C HIS A 66 3.34 19.67 14.21
N ALA A 67 3.70 18.47 14.66
CA ALA A 67 4.58 18.26 15.81
C ALA A 67 6.07 18.47 15.51
N VAL A 68 6.49 18.29 14.25
CA VAL A 68 7.91 18.38 13.85
C VAL A 68 8.43 19.81 13.99
N ARG A 69 9.48 19.95 14.81
CA ARG A 69 10.23 21.19 15.04
C ARG A 69 11.70 20.94 14.76
N GLN A 70 12.39 21.96 14.25
CA GLN A 70 13.83 21.85 13.99
C GLN A 70 14.60 21.54 15.28
N GLY A 71 14.33 22.28 16.36
CA GLY A 71 15.04 22.10 17.63
C GLY A 71 16.56 22.17 17.44
N ASP A 72 17.27 21.18 17.98
CA ASP A 72 18.73 21.04 17.86
C ASP A 72 19.17 20.31 16.57
N LYS A 73 18.24 19.89 15.70
CA LYS A 73 18.56 19.21 14.44
C LYS A 73 19.17 20.21 13.44
N SER A 74 20.11 19.72 12.62
CA SER A 74 20.58 20.51 11.47
C SER A 74 19.44 20.78 10.50
N VAL A 75 19.53 21.89 9.77
CA VAL A 75 18.53 22.28 8.76
C VAL A 75 18.32 21.17 7.74
N LEU A 76 19.39 20.52 7.28
CA LEU A 76 19.31 19.43 6.32
C LEU A 76 18.50 18.24 6.86
N VAL A 77 18.76 17.83 8.10
CA VAL A 77 18.06 16.70 8.73
C VAL A 77 16.57 17.03 8.92
N TYR A 78 16.27 18.24 9.40
CA TYR A 78 14.90 18.70 9.58
C TYR A 78 14.12 18.76 8.25
N VAL A 79 14.72 19.33 7.21
CA VAL A 79 14.07 19.43 5.89
C VAL A 79 13.85 18.05 5.29
N ASN A 80 14.80 17.13 5.42
CA ASN A 80 14.64 15.76 4.93
C ASN A 80 13.51 15.02 5.64
N GLU A 81 13.35 15.22 6.95
CA GLU A 81 12.24 14.64 7.72
C GLU A 81 10.88 15.20 7.28
N LEU A 82 10.78 16.51 7.06
CA LEU A 82 9.56 17.12 6.52
C LEU A 82 9.24 16.62 5.10
N GLN A 83 10.25 16.51 4.23
CA GLN A 83 10.06 16.00 2.87
C GLN A 83 9.54 14.57 2.87
N HIS A 84 10.02 13.73 3.80
CA HIS A 84 9.54 12.37 3.94
C HIS A 84 8.08 12.34 4.39
N LEU A 85 7.71 13.12 5.40
CA LEU A 85 6.33 13.21 5.89
C LEU A 85 5.36 13.76 4.85
N TRP A 86 5.78 14.73 4.03
CA TRP A 86 4.96 15.21 2.92
C TRP A 86 4.78 14.18 1.82
N ALA A 87 5.81 13.37 1.52
CA ALA A 87 5.68 12.27 0.58
C ALA A 87 4.72 11.18 1.11
N ASP A 88 4.75 10.88 2.40
CA ASP A 88 3.81 9.94 3.03
C ASP A 88 2.37 10.48 3.00
N LEU A 89 2.19 11.79 3.16
CA LEU A 89 0.90 12.45 3.06
C LEU A 89 0.34 12.41 1.63
N ASP A 90 1.20 12.63 0.62
CA ASP A 90 0.84 12.53 -0.81
C ASP A 90 0.41 11.10 -1.20
N GLN A 91 0.97 10.08 -0.52
CA GLN A 91 0.55 8.69 -0.71
C GLN A 91 -0.81 8.37 -0.06
N CYS A 92 -1.23 9.13 0.96
CA CYS A 92 -2.57 9.05 1.54
C CYS A 92 -3.56 9.83 0.64
N ASP A 93 -3.79 9.33 -0.57
CA ASP A 93 -4.74 9.89 -1.53
C ASP A 93 -6.10 10.15 -0.85
N PRO A 94 -6.69 11.35 -0.92
CA PRO A 94 -8.01 11.60 -0.33
C PRO A 94 -9.04 10.65 -0.94
N LEU A 95 -9.91 10.10 -0.07
CA LEU A 95 -11.05 9.29 -0.53
C LEU A 95 -11.88 10.13 -1.51
N GLU A 96 -11.97 9.71 -2.77
CA GLU A 96 -13.04 10.16 -3.66
C GLU A 96 -14.36 9.63 -3.09
N ILE A 97 -15.00 10.42 -2.23
CA ILE A 97 -16.37 10.14 -1.81
C ILE A 97 -17.22 10.33 -3.08
N PRO A 98 -17.87 9.28 -3.63
CA PRO A 98 -18.79 9.47 -4.73
C PRO A 98 -19.86 10.44 -4.22
N HIS A 99 -20.01 11.58 -4.91
CA HIS A 99 -21.02 12.57 -4.57
C HIS A 99 -22.36 11.83 -4.39
N ALA A 100 -23.00 12.04 -3.24
CA ALA A 100 -24.20 11.33 -2.81
C ALA A 100 -25.45 11.76 -3.61
N GLU A 101 -25.38 11.67 -4.93
CA GLU A 101 -26.48 11.95 -5.86
C GLU A 101 -26.95 10.70 -6.63
N SER A 102 -26.41 9.52 -6.36
CA SER A 102 -26.84 8.27 -7.03
C SER A 102 -27.62 7.30 -6.15
N MET A 103 -28.15 7.75 -5.01
CA MET A 103 -29.16 7.00 -4.28
C MET A 103 -30.51 7.72 -4.32
N GLU A 104 -31.03 7.88 -5.54
CA GLU A 104 -32.49 7.96 -5.71
C GLU A 104 -33.02 6.52 -5.64
N ILE A 105 -33.76 6.25 -4.56
CA ILE A 105 -34.64 5.09 -4.40
C ILE A 105 -36.01 5.42 -4.97
#